data_AF-A0A935IN69-F1
#
_entry.id   AF-A0A935IN69-F1
#
_cell.length_a   1.000
_cell.length_b   1.000
_cell.length_c   1.000
_cell.angle_alpha   90.00
_cell.angle_beta   90.00
_cell.angle_gamma   90.00
#
_symmetry.space_group_name_H-M   'P 1'
#
loop_
_entity.id
_entity.type
_entity.pdbx_description
1 polymer ?
#
loop_
_entity_poly.entity_id
_entity_poly.type
_entity_poly.pdbx_seq_one_letter_code
_entity_poly.pdbx_strand_id
1 'polypeptide(L)'
;MRGLPDPGDFVDHGWDEDDRYVVQTYLQYGTYFRRYRGFSPCRICGKSNGSGELTDGVLAWPEGLAHYVSEHHVRLPQVIEAHILRQAARIEGAVVDDTWWAAGAPDPASVGDPLLEASEQCRAPLTAGLAECVCQ
;
A
#
# COMPACT_ATOMS: atom_id res chain seq x y z
N MET A 1 11.72 -25.21 8.89
CA MET A 1 11.79 -23.74 8.76
C MET A 1 11.31 -23.42 7.34
N ARG A 2 10.23 -22.66 7.15
CA ARG A 2 9.76 -22.35 5.79
C ARG A 2 10.87 -21.58 5.07
N GLY A 3 11.35 -22.11 3.94
CA GLY A 3 12.37 -21.47 3.10
C GLY A 3 11.76 -20.22 2.47
N LEU A 4 11.88 -19.10 3.17
CA LEU A 4 11.56 -17.79 2.60
C LEU A 4 12.67 -17.43 1.59
N PRO A 5 12.35 -16.68 0.53
CA PRO A 5 13.36 -16.25 -0.44
C PRO A 5 14.47 -15.44 0.25
N ASP A 6 15.71 -15.64 -0.17
CA ASP A 6 16.82 -14.77 0.22
C ASP A 6 16.71 -13.46 -0.57
N PRO A 7 16.64 -12.28 0.08
CA PRO A 7 16.62 -11.00 -0.62
C PRO A 7 17.85 -10.79 -1.52
N GLY A 8 19.00 -11.43 -1.21
CA GLY A 8 20.20 -11.38 -2.05
C GLY A 8 19.98 -11.91 -3.48
N ASP A 9 19.02 -12.82 -3.67
CA ASP A 9 18.71 -13.40 -4.99
C ASP A 9 18.00 -12.41 -5.94
N PHE A 10 17.58 -11.25 -5.43
CA PHE A 10 16.79 -10.25 -6.16
C PHE A 10 17.56 -8.94 -6.39
N VAL A 11 18.87 -8.91 -6.11
CA VAL A 11 19.71 -7.72 -6.33
C VAL A 11 19.87 -7.47 -7.83
N ASP A 12 19.48 -6.28 -8.29
CA ASP A 12 19.57 -5.84 -9.69
C ASP A 12 20.20 -4.45 -9.77
N HIS A 13 21.50 -4.39 -10.09
CA HIS A 13 22.22 -3.13 -10.30
C HIS A 13 21.92 -2.47 -11.65
N GLY A 14 21.21 -3.15 -12.55
CA GLY A 14 20.74 -2.60 -13.83
C GLY A 14 19.36 -1.96 -13.74
N TRP A 15 18.76 -1.94 -12.54
CA TRP A 15 17.49 -1.27 -12.31
C TRP A 15 17.66 0.25 -12.48
N ASP A 16 16.81 0.82 -13.34
CA ASP A 16 16.72 2.26 -13.56
C ASP A 16 16.65 3.03 -12.22
N GLU A 17 17.47 4.07 -12.11
CA GLU A 17 17.68 4.79 -10.86
C GLU A 17 16.44 5.60 -10.46
N ASP A 18 15.74 6.19 -11.44
CA ASP A 18 14.56 7.01 -11.20
C ASP A 18 13.40 6.12 -10.73
N ASP A 19 13.13 5.01 -11.42
CA ASP A 19 12.12 4.05 -11.00
C ASP A 19 12.42 3.47 -9.60
N ARG A 20 13.68 3.13 -9.35
CA ARG A 20 14.12 2.63 -8.03
C ARG A 20 13.92 3.68 -6.94
N TYR A 21 14.21 4.95 -7.24
CA TYR A 21 14.00 6.06 -6.31
C TYR A 21 12.51 6.28 -6.00
N VAL A 22 11.63 6.18 -7.00
CA VAL A 22 10.18 6.25 -6.78
C VAL A 22 9.72 5.09 -5.91
N VAL A 23 10.17 3.86 -6.21
CA VAL A 23 9.76 2.66 -5.47
C VAL A 23 10.24 2.69 -4.02
N GLN A 24 11.49 3.05 -3.74
CA GLN A 24 11.98 3.13 -2.36
C GLN A 24 11.27 4.21 -1.56
N THR A 25 11.01 5.38 -2.15
CA THR A 25 10.27 6.47 -1.50
C THR A 25 8.85 6.05 -1.18
N TYR A 26 8.15 5.43 -2.13
CA TYR A 26 6.79 4.93 -1.93
C TYR A 26 6.71 3.92 -0.78
N LEU A 27 7.65 2.98 -0.72
CA LEU A 27 7.71 1.98 0.34
C LEU A 27 8.03 2.59 1.70
N GLN A 28 8.93 3.57 1.75
CA GLN A 28 9.37 4.20 2.99
C GLN A 28 8.25 5.01 3.64
N TYR A 29 7.41 5.66 2.85
CA TYR A 29 6.37 6.58 3.31
C TYR A 29 4.94 6.02 3.21
N GLY A 30 4.80 4.69 3.16
CA GLY A 30 3.50 4.03 3.26
C GLY A 30 2.76 4.41 4.57
N THR A 31 1.45 4.23 4.57
CA THR A 31 0.62 4.46 5.76
C THR A 31 0.96 3.41 6.82
N TYR A 32 1.19 3.82 8.07
CA TYR A 32 1.45 2.88 9.15
C TYR A 32 0.26 1.95 9.37
N PHE A 33 0.48 0.64 9.21
CA PHE A 33 -0.57 -0.35 9.35
C PHE A 33 -0.62 -0.93 10.76
N ARG A 34 0.50 -1.49 11.23
CA ARG A 34 0.60 -2.09 12.58
C ARG A 34 2.04 -2.34 13.01
N ARG A 35 2.23 -2.57 14.31
CA ARG A 35 3.48 -3.10 14.86
C ARG A 35 3.51 -4.63 14.74
N TYR A 36 4.68 -5.21 14.51
CA TYR A 36 4.81 -6.66 14.40
C TYR A 36 6.04 -7.20 15.13
N ARG A 37 5.82 -8.08 16.13
CA ARG A 37 6.79 -8.98 16.82
C ARG A 37 8.21 -8.48 17.15
N GLY A 38 8.45 -7.16 17.21
CA GLY A 38 9.74 -6.59 17.62
C GLY A 38 10.63 -6.23 16.44
N PHE A 39 11.92 -6.04 16.70
CA PHE A 39 12.87 -5.49 15.74
C PHE A 39 13.39 -6.56 14.79
N SER A 40 13.43 -6.26 13.49
CA SER A 40 14.03 -7.15 12.49
C SER A 40 15.36 -6.56 11.98
N PRO A 41 16.46 -7.33 11.90
CA PRO A 41 17.67 -6.89 11.23
C PRO A 41 17.59 -7.12 9.71
N CYS A 42 18.32 -6.31 8.95
CA CYS A 42 18.53 -6.52 7.53
C CYS A 42 19.35 -7.80 7.32
N ARG A 43 18.89 -8.68 6.42
CA ARG A 43 19.58 -9.95 6.15
C ARG A 43 20.85 -9.81 5.31
N ILE A 44 21.05 -8.65 4.68
CA ILE A 44 22.24 -8.37 3.85
C ILE A 44 23.32 -7.65 4.67
N CYS A 45 22.98 -6.58 5.40
CA CYS A 45 23.96 -5.77 6.13
C CYS A 45 23.83 -5.77 7.66
N GLY A 46 22.82 -6.43 8.23
CA GLY A 46 22.62 -6.52 9.68
C GLY A 46 22.10 -5.25 10.36
N LYS A 47 21.94 -4.13 9.64
CA LYS A 47 21.35 -2.89 10.19
C LYS A 47 19.92 -3.11 10.69
N SER A 48 19.49 -2.22 11.58
CA SER A 48 18.09 -2.04 11.95
C SER A 48 17.17 -1.99 10.73
N ASN A 49 16.15 -2.85 10.66
CA ASN A 49 15.21 -2.94 9.54
C ASN A 49 13.75 -2.78 9.96
N GLY A 50 13.52 -2.01 11.02
CA GLY A 50 12.18 -1.65 11.49
C GLY A 50 11.48 -2.73 12.33
N SER A 51 10.30 -2.36 12.81
CA SER A 51 9.43 -3.22 13.64
C SER A 51 7.93 -3.08 13.32
N GLY A 52 7.60 -2.31 12.28
CA GLY A 52 6.24 -2.12 11.79
C GLY A 52 5.98 -2.75 10.42
N GLU A 53 4.70 -2.70 10.05
CA GLU A 53 4.22 -2.90 8.69
C GLU A 53 3.55 -1.62 8.22
N LEU A 54 3.73 -1.33 6.94
CA LEU A 54 3.14 -0.21 6.22
C LEU A 54 2.16 -0.72 5.15
N THR A 55 1.30 0.15 4.65
CA THR A 55 0.30 -0.17 3.62
C THR A 55 -0.05 1.04 2.76
N ASP A 56 -0.53 0.78 1.54
CA ASP A 56 -1.23 1.73 0.68
C ASP A 56 -2.75 1.48 0.63
N GLY A 57 -3.26 0.59 1.47
CA GLY A 57 -4.64 0.10 1.47
C GLY A 57 -4.89 -1.10 0.55
N VAL A 58 -3.91 -1.52 -0.25
CA VAL A 58 -3.99 -2.70 -1.15
C VAL A 58 -2.93 -3.74 -0.78
N LEU A 59 -1.68 -3.30 -0.67
CA LEU A 59 -0.53 -4.09 -0.27
C LEU A 59 -0.15 -3.77 1.19
N ALA A 60 0.40 -4.74 1.89
CA ALA A 60 1.04 -4.54 3.19
C ALA A 60 2.47 -5.07 3.13
N TRP A 61 3.42 -4.34 3.71
CA TRP A 61 4.84 -4.69 3.67
C TRP A 61 5.56 -4.31 4.96
N PRO A 62 6.68 -4.98 5.30
CA PRO A 62 7.48 -4.58 6.44
C PRO A 62 8.13 -3.22 6.20
N GLU A 63 8.21 -2.41 7.24
CA GLU A 63 8.85 -1.08 7.25
C GLU A 63 10.24 -1.09 6.59
N GLY A 64 11.05 -2.12 6.88
CA GLY A 64 12.39 -2.27 6.31
C GLY A 64 12.46 -2.75 4.86
N LEU A 65 11.35 -2.88 4.12
CA LEU A 65 11.41 -3.24 2.70
C LEU A 65 12.11 -2.15 1.87
N ALA A 66 11.87 -0.87 2.20
CA ALA A 66 12.52 0.26 1.52
C ALA A 66 14.04 0.20 1.60
N HIS A 67 14.59 -0.23 2.75
CA HIS A 67 16.03 -0.37 2.97
C HIS A 67 16.67 -1.39 2.00
N TYR A 68 15.99 -2.49 1.69
CA TYR A 68 16.48 -3.46 0.71
C TYR A 68 16.56 -2.86 -0.70
N VAL A 69 15.59 -2.04 -1.07
CA VAL A 69 15.56 -1.38 -2.39
C VAL A 69 16.66 -0.32 -2.49
N SER A 70 16.76 0.56 -1.49
CA SER A 70 17.65 1.73 -1.54
C SER A 70 19.12 1.35 -1.37
N GLU A 71 19.45 0.53 -0.36
CA GLU A 71 20.84 0.22 0.02
C GLU A 71 21.37 -1.04 -0.67
N HIS A 72 20.48 -1.95 -1.08
CA HIS A 72 20.86 -3.26 -1.59
C HIS A 72 20.38 -3.55 -3.01
N HIS A 73 19.70 -2.60 -3.67
CA HIS A 73 19.22 -2.75 -5.04
C HIS A 73 18.34 -4.00 -5.24
N VAL A 74 17.65 -4.43 -4.18
CA VAL A 74 16.72 -5.56 -4.24
C VAL A 74 15.51 -5.15 -5.06
N ARG A 75 15.34 -5.72 -6.25
CA ARG A 75 14.24 -5.43 -7.16
C ARG A 75 13.04 -6.31 -6.84
N LEU A 76 11.87 -5.68 -6.75
CA LEU A 76 10.62 -6.35 -6.46
C LEU A 76 10.12 -7.12 -7.69
N PRO A 77 9.19 -8.09 -7.52
CA PRO A 77 8.48 -8.66 -8.65
C PRO A 77 7.83 -7.56 -9.51
N GLN A 78 7.91 -7.69 -10.84
CA GLN A 78 7.54 -6.63 -11.78
C GLN A 78 6.08 -6.18 -11.64
N VAL A 79 5.17 -7.08 -11.26
CA VAL A 79 3.76 -6.72 -11.00
C VAL A 79 3.60 -5.78 -9.82
N ILE A 80 4.44 -5.92 -8.79
CA ILE A 80 4.45 -5.07 -7.60
C ILE A 80 5.12 -3.73 -7.92
N GLU A 81 6.27 -3.76 -8.60
CA GLU A 81 6.95 -2.55 -9.11
C GLU A 81 5.98 -1.70 -9.95
N ALA A 82 5.31 -2.31 -10.92
CA ALA A 82 4.35 -1.61 -11.77
C ALA A 82 3.13 -1.09 -11.00
N HIS A 83 2.66 -1.79 -9.95
CA HIS A 83 1.61 -1.27 -9.07
C HIS A 83 2.07 -0.02 -8.33
N ILE A 84 3.26 -0.06 -7.74
CA ILE A 84 3.85 1.06 -7.00
C ILE A 84 4.00 2.28 -7.91
N LEU A 85 4.61 2.12 -9.09
CA LEU A 85 4.82 3.22 -10.05
C LEU A 85 3.47 3.83 -10.48
N ARG A 86 2.45 3.02 -10.74
CA ARG A 86 1.10 3.52 -11.06
C ARG A 86 0.47 4.28 -9.88
N GLN A 87 0.62 3.80 -8.64
CA GLN A 87 0.08 4.48 -7.47
C GLN A 87 0.81 5.80 -7.19
N ALA A 88 2.14 5.81 -7.33
CA ALA A 88 2.94 7.02 -7.19
C ALA A 88 2.51 8.09 -8.21
N ALA A 89 2.43 7.72 -9.50
CA ALA A 89 1.96 8.61 -10.55
C ALA A 89 0.53 9.12 -10.31
N ARG A 90 -0.37 8.28 -9.77
CA ARG A 90 -1.74 8.68 -9.40
C ARG A 90 -1.74 9.72 -8.29
N ILE A 91 -0.92 9.56 -7.26
CA ILE A 91 -0.83 10.49 -6.13
C ILE A 91 -0.20 11.80 -6.57
N GLU A 92 0.87 11.75 -7.36
CA GLU A 92 1.53 12.93 -7.91
C GLU A 92 0.60 13.76 -8.82
N GLY A 93 -0.20 13.08 -9.64
CA GLY A 93 -1.19 13.73 -10.50
C GLY A 93 -2.52 14.09 -9.82
N ALA A 94 -2.66 13.85 -8.52
CA ALA A 94 -3.91 14.10 -7.82
C ALA A 94 -4.14 15.61 -7.62
N VAL A 95 -5.37 16.06 -7.91
CA VAL A 95 -5.83 17.37 -7.43
C VAL A 95 -6.14 17.21 -5.95
N VAL A 96 -5.30 17.84 -5.10
CA VAL A 96 -5.45 17.82 -3.65
C VAL A 96 -6.06 19.12 -3.16
N ASP A 97 -6.93 19.03 -2.17
CA ASP A 97 -7.39 20.19 -1.42
C ASP A 97 -6.42 20.45 -0.27
N ASP A 98 -5.62 21.50 -0.36
CA ASP A 98 -4.77 22.00 0.71
C ASP A 98 -5.39 23.20 1.44
N THR A 99 -6.56 23.67 1.00
CA THR A 99 -7.20 24.89 1.53
C THR A 99 -7.67 24.69 2.97
N TRP A 100 -8.04 23.46 3.35
CA TRP A 100 -8.39 23.11 4.72
C TRP A 100 -7.26 23.40 5.73
N TRP A 101 -5.99 23.29 5.31
CA TRP A 101 -4.87 23.62 6.18
C TRP A 101 -4.77 25.13 6.43
N ALA A 102 -5.02 25.93 5.38
CA ALA A 102 -4.93 27.38 5.44
C ALA A 102 -6.18 28.06 6.07
N ALA A 103 -7.37 27.50 5.83
CA ALA A 103 -8.64 28.08 6.24
C ALA A 103 -9.14 27.57 7.61
N GLY A 104 -8.57 26.47 8.13
CA GLY A 104 -9.05 25.77 9.31
C GLY A 104 -9.97 24.58 8.96
N ALA A 105 -10.59 23.98 9.98
CA ALA A 105 -11.35 22.73 9.80
C ALA A 105 -12.39 22.87 8.66
N PRO A 106 -12.27 22.06 7.59
CA PRO A 106 -13.25 22.05 6.51
C PRO A 106 -14.57 21.49 7.03
N ASP A 107 -15.67 21.70 6.31
CA ASP A 107 -16.91 20.98 6.60
C ASP A 107 -16.62 19.47 6.51
N PRO A 108 -16.89 18.65 7.54
CA PRO A 108 -16.69 17.21 7.48
C PRO A 108 -17.38 16.55 6.28
N ALA A 109 -18.45 17.15 5.75
CA ALA A 109 -19.14 16.66 4.55
C ALA A 109 -18.37 16.92 3.24
N SER A 110 -17.39 17.83 3.21
CA SER A 110 -16.56 18.12 2.02
C SER A 110 -15.31 17.25 1.94
N VAL A 111 -14.88 16.67 3.06
CA VAL A 111 -13.89 15.58 3.06
C VAL A 111 -14.67 14.33 2.69
N GLY A 112 -14.65 13.95 1.42
CA GLY A 112 -15.42 12.81 0.91
C GLY A 112 -15.30 11.59 1.83
N ASP A 113 -16.39 10.85 2.04
CA ASP A 113 -16.41 9.63 2.83
C ASP A 113 -16.10 8.43 1.92
N PRO A 114 -14.85 7.93 1.87
CA PRO A 114 -14.50 6.81 0.99
C PRO A 114 -15.15 5.48 1.43
N LEU A 115 -15.74 5.39 2.62
CA LEU A 115 -16.33 4.15 3.12
C LEU A 115 -17.82 4.00 2.76
N LEU A 116 -18.52 5.05 2.33
CA LEU A 116 -19.91 4.97 1.88
C LEU A 116 -20.07 4.63 0.39
N GLU A 117 -19.23 5.19 -0.49
CA GLU A 117 -19.33 4.99 -1.95
C GLU A 117 -19.22 3.51 -2.37
N ALA A 118 -18.42 2.70 -1.66
CA ALA A 118 -18.30 1.26 -1.92
C ALA A 118 -19.55 0.46 -1.49
N SER A 119 -20.37 0.99 -0.59
CA SER A 119 -21.57 0.32 -0.06
C SER A 119 -22.79 0.50 -0.97
N GLU A 120 -22.87 1.61 -1.70
CA GLU A 120 -23.99 1.92 -2.60
C GLU A 120 -23.90 1.17 -3.94
N GLN A 121 -22.68 0.86 -4.40
CA GLN A 121 -22.47 0.10 -5.64
C GLN A 121 -22.96 -1.37 -5.57
N CYS A 122 -23.08 -1.93 -4.37
CA CYS A 122 -23.50 -3.33 -4.16
C CYS A 122 -25.03 -3.50 -4.03
N ARG A 123 -25.83 -2.43 -4.08
CA ARG A 123 -27.29 -2.55 -3.97
C ARG A 123 -27.94 -2.83 -5.34
N ALA A 124 -27.69 -4.03 -5.88
CA ALA A 124 -28.59 -4.56 -6.90
C ALA A 124 -30.01 -4.72 -6.28
N PRO A 125 -31.10 -4.35 -6.98
CA PRO A 125 -32.43 -4.57 -6.46
C PRO A 125 -32.70 -6.06 -6.34
N LEU A 126 -32.91 -6.53 -5.10
CA LEU A 126 -33.58 -7.80 -4.82
C LEU A 126 -35.06 -7.65 -5.21
N THR A 127 -35.35 -7.63 -6.50
CA THR A 127 -36.68 -7.97 -7.01
C THR A 127 -36.63 -9.41 -7.52
N ALA A 128 -36.61 -10.35 -6.58
CA ALA A 128 -37.03 -11.72 -6.80
C ALA A 128 -38.26 -11.96 -5.93
N GLY A 129 -39.34 -12.42 -6.56
CA GLY A 129 -40.71 -12.31 -6.11
C GLY A 129 -41.02 -12.95 -4.76
N LEU A 130 -41.96 -12.31 -4.06
CA LEU A 130 -42.82 -12.94 -3.08
C LEU A 130 -43.74 -13.91 -3.84
N ALA A 131 -43.44 -15.21 -3.77
CA ALA A 131 -44.43 -16.25 -3.98
C ALA A 131 -44.33 -17.22 -2.81
N GLU A 132 -45.48 -17.41 -2.19
CA GLU A 132 -45.67 -17.86 -0.82
C GLU A 132 -45.31 -19.33 -0.60
N CYS A 133 -44.86 -19.60 0.62
CA CYS A 133 -44.73 -20.94 1.17
C CYS A 133 -46.14 -21.53 1.35
N VAL A 134 -46.42 -22.68 0.70
CA VAL A 134 -47.57 -23.53 1.06
C VAL A 134 -47.05 -24.94 1.27
N CYS A 135 -47.15 -25.40 2.51
CA CYS A 135 -47.06 -26.82 2.87
C CYS A 135 -48.36 -27.52 2.45
N GLN A 136 -48.25 -28.50 1.54
CA GLN A 136 -48.88 -29.83 1.65
C GLN A 136 -48.27 -30.79 0.61
#